data_AF-A0A839F7I2-F1
#
_entry.id   AF-A0A839F7I2-F1
#
_cell.length_a   1.000
_cell.length_b   1.000
_cell.length_c   1.000
_cell.angle_alpha   90.00
_cell.angle_beta   90.00
_cell.angle_gamma   90.00
#
_symmetry.space_group_name_H-M   'P 1'
#
loop_
_entity.id
_entity.type
_entity.pdbx_description
1 polymer ?
#
loop_
_entity_poly.entity_id
_entity_poly.type
_entity_poly.pdbx_seq_one_letter_code
_entity_poly.pdbx_strand_id
1 'polypeptide(L)' 'MSSSLSSLENAAKYLSPEDKAQFLKIKREMEKAGASRKSIEERLHAFIWDVIESDDEDEDDDEEAE' A
#
# COMPACT_ATOMS: atom_id res chain seq x y z
N MET A 1 1.23 4.52 21.35
CA MET A 1 0.32 4.10 20.27
C MET A 1 0.84 4.73 18.99
N SER A 2 1.53 3.96 18.16
CA SER A 2 2.03 4.46 16.87
C SER A 2 0.83 4.69 15.97
N SER A 3 0.68 5.90 15.43
CA SER A 3 -0.43 6.25 14.54
C SER A 3 -0.43 5.31 13.34
N SER A 4 -1.50 4.51 13.16
CA SER A 4 -1.59 3.48 12.09
C SER A 4 -1.26 4.04 10.70
N LEU A 5 -1.70 5.26 10.40
CA LEU A 5 -1.32 5.98 9.18
C LEU A 5 0.18 6.11 8.94
N SER A 6 0.97 6.40 9.97
CA SER A 6 2.42 6.55 9.82
C SER A 6 3.09 5.20 9.53
N SER A 7 2.50 4.11 10.02
CA SER A 7 2.94 2.75 9.68
C SER A 7 2.60 2.41 8.23
N LEU A 8 1.40 2.76 7.76
CA LEU A 8 0.96 2.55 6.37
C LEU A 8 1.78 3.39 5.38
N GLU A 9 2.11 4.64 5.72
CA GLU A 9 2.98 5.49 4.90
C GLU A 9 4.42 4.96 4.85
N ASN A 10 4.86 4.21 5.87
CA ASN A 10 6.17 3.56 5.85
C ASN A 10 6.15 2.28 5.00
N ALA A 11 5.07 1.49 5.09
CA ALA A 11 4.86 0.32 4.23
C ALA A 11 4.73 0.71 2.75
N ALA A 12 4.03 1.81 2.44
CA ALA A 12 3.91 2.35 1.09
C ALA A 12 5.24 2.83 0.45
N LYS A 13 6.36 2.84 1.21
CA LYS A 13 7.70 3.08 0.64
C LYS A 13 8.31 1.85 -0.03
N TYR A 14 7.89 0.67 0.39
CA TYR A 14 8.35 -0.61 -0.15
C TYR A 14 7.52 -1.05 -1.35
N LEU A 15 6.38 -0.40 -1.58
CA LEU A 15 5.54 -0.61 -2.75
C LEU A 15 6.19 -0.03 -4.01
N SER A 16 5.88 -0.65 -5.14
CA SER A 16 6.21 -0.15 -6.48
C SER A 16 5.67 1.27 -6.71
N PRO A 17 6.28 2.06 -7.62
CA PRO A 17 5.84 3.42 -7.91
C PRO A 17 4.36 3.51 -8.33
N GLU A 18 3.86 2.47 -8.99
CA GLU A 18 2.47 2.35 -9.45
C GLU A 18 1.51 2.13 -8.28
N ASP A 19 1.83 1.22 -7.37
CA ASP A 19 1.03 0.94 -6.16
C ASP A 19 1.04 2.09 -5.17
N LYS A 20 2.15 2.81 -5.08
CA LYS A 20 2.22 4.05 -4.30
C LYS A 20 1.29 5.12 -4.85
N ALA A 21 1.15 5.22 -6.18
CA ALA A 21 0.20 6.13 -6.80
C ALA A 21 -1.25 5.70 -6.51
N GLN A 22 -1.54 4.39 -6.56
CA GLN A 22 -2.83 3.81 -6.17
C GLN A 22 -3.17 4.09 -4.69
N PHE A 23 -2.23 3.88 -3.78
CA PHE A 23 -2.37 4.18 -2.35
C PHE A 23 -2.77 5.65 -2.11
N LEU A 24 -2.08 6.58 -2.77
CA LEU A 24 -2.38 8.02 -2.66
C LEU A 24 -3.72 8.38 -3.30
N LYS A 25 -4.11 7.69 -4.37
CA LYS A 25 -5.40 7.88 -5.03
C LYS A 25 -6.55 7.44 -4.11
N ILE A 26 -6.47 6.24 -3.52
CA ILE A 26 -7.47 5.71 -2.57
C ILE A 26 -7.62 6.67 -1.38
N LYS A 27 -6.51 7.13 -0.81
CA LYS A 27 -6.51 8.10 0.29
C LYS A 27 -7.27 9.37 -0.09
N ARG A 28 -6.94 10.00 -1.23
CA ARG A 28 -7.58 11.23 -1.71
C ARG A 28 -9.06 11.05 -2.04
N GLU A 29 -9.43 9.93 -2.66
CA GLU A 29 -10.83 9.64 -3.01
C GLU A 29 -11.69 9.48 -1.76
N MET A 30 -11.19 8.77 -0.74
CA MET A 30 -11.90 8.60 0.52
C MET A 30 -11.94 9.89 1.36
N GLU A 31 -10.86 10.68 1.37
CA GLU A 31 -10.86 12.01 1.98
C GLU A 31 -11.91 12.91 1.31
N LYS A 32 -12.01 12.89 -0.02
CA LYS A 32 -13.02 13.63 -0.79
C LYS A 32 -14.44 13.14 -0.53
N ALA A 33 -14.61 11.84 -0.28
CA ALA A 33 -15.88 11.25 0.12
C ALA A 33 -16.27 11.58 1.58
N GLY A 34 -15.40 12.23 2.34
CA GLY A 34 -15.64 12.53 3.76
C GLY A 34 -15.55 11.30 4.67
N ALA A 35 -14.83 10.26 4.24
CA ALA A 35 -14.63 9.08 5.04
C ALA A 35 -13.85 9.40 6.32
N SER A 36 -14.17 8.68 7.40
CA SER A 36 -13.44 8.83 8.64
C SER A 36 -11.99 8.35 8.49
N ARG A 37 -11.07 8.96 9.23
CA ARG A 37 -9.65 8.59 9.22
C ARG A 37 -9.42 7.10 9.46
N LYS A 38 -10.25 6.48 10.32
CA LYS A 38 -10.24 5.04 10.60
C LYS A 38 -10.65 4.20 9.38
N SER A 39 -11.68 4.63 8.65
CA SER A 39 -12.13 3.93 7.44
C SER A 39 -11.09 4.01 6.31
N ILE A 40 -10.41 5.16 6.20
CA ILE A 40 -9.28 5.34 5.28
C ILE A 40 -8.12 4.41 5.66
N GLU A 41 -7.78 4.34 6.95
CA GLU A 41 -6.74 3.44 7.47
C GLU A 41 -7.04 1.98 7.16
N GLU A 42 -8.25 1.50 7.44
CA GLU A 42 -8.65 0.12 7.16
C GLU A 42 -8.56 -0.21 5.66
N ARG A 43 -8.96 0.72 4.79
CA ARG A 43 -8.91 0.51 3.34
C ARG A 43 -7.48 0.49 2.80
N LEU A 44 -6.62 1.40 3.29
CA LEU A 44 -5.21 1.47 2.91
C LEU A 44 -4.42 0.28 3.46
N HIS A 45 -4.78 -0.22 4.64
CA HIS A 45 -4.19 -1.43 5.21
C HIS A 45 -4.57 -2.68 4.41
N ALA A 46 -5.83 -2.80 4.01
CA ALA A 46 -6.27 -3.88 3.13
C ALA A 46 -5.54 -3.84 1.78
N PHE A 47 -5.38 -2.64 1.19
CA PHE A 47 -4.64 -2.47 -0.06
C PHE A 47 -3.17 -2.90 0.05
N ILE A 48 -2.46 -2.47 1.10
CA ILE A 48 -1.06 -2.88 1.30
C ILE A 48 -0.95 -4.39 1.49
N TRP A 49 -1.88 -5.02 2.21
CA TRP A 49 -1.88 -6.47 2.37
C TRP A 49 -2.10 -7.19 1.03
N ASP A 50 -3.08 -6.74 0.25
CA ASP A 50 -3.41 -7.28 -1.08
C ASP A 50 -2.23 -7.15 -2.06
N VAL A 51 -1.55 -6.00 -2.04
CA VAL A 51 -0.35 -5.78 -2.87
C VAL A 51 0.81 -6.64 -2.40
N ILE A 52 1.11 -6.70 -1.09
CA ILE A 52 2.19 -7.55 -0.57
C ILE A 52 1.93 -9.02 -0.88
N GLU A 53 0.69 -9.49 -0.72
CA GLU A 53 0.32 -10.88 -1.01
C GLU A 53 0.40 -11.19 -2.51
N SER A 54 0.20 -10.18 -3.38
CA SER A 54 0.38 -10.30 -4.83
C SER A 54 1.85 -10.18 -5.28
N ASP A 55 2.67 -9.41 -4.54
CA ASP A 55 4.10 -9.15 -4.83
C ASP A 55 4.99 -10.30 -4.32
N ASP A 56 4.55 -11.06 -3.30
CA ASP A 56 5.20 -12.31 -2.86
C ASP A 56 5.00 -13.48 -3.87
N GLU A 57 4.19 -13.28 -4.92
CA GLU A 57 4.02 -14.25 -6.03
C GLU A 57 4.88 -13.93 -7.26
N ASP A 58 5.57 -12.78 -7.32
CA ASP A 58 6.37 -12.37 -8.47
C ASP A 58 7.87 -12.20 -8.12
N GLU A 59 8.68 -13.06 -8.76
CA GLU A 59 10.13 -12.96 -9.04
C GLU A 59 11.14 -13.61 -8.06
N ASP A 60 11.17 -14.95 -8.10
CA ASP A 60 12.41 -15.69 -8.44
C ASP A 60 12.93 -15.16 -9.80
N ASP A 61 13.74 -14.10 -9.81
CA ASP A 61 14.54 -13.74 -10.99
C ASP A 61 15.90 -14.43 -10.88
N ASP A 62 15.96 -15.62 -11.47
CA ASP A 62 17.13 -16.45 -11.75
C ASP A 62 18.06 -15.69 -12.74
N GLU A 63 18.77 -14.65 -12.28
CA GLU A 63 19.93 -14.11 -13.02
C GLU A 63 21.18 -14.97 -12.76
N GLU A 64 21.10 -16.26 -13.16
CA GLU A 64 22.28 -17.04 -13.57
C GLU A 64 22.56 -16.72 -15.05
N ALA A 65 23.38 -15.67 -15.27
CA ALA A 65 24.00 -15.41 -16.56
C ALA A 65 25.52 -15.44 -16.39
N GLU A 66 26.10 -16.58 -16.80
CA GLU A 66 27.51 -16.97 -17.05
C GLU A 66 28.66 -15.99 -16.73
#